data_AF-A0A961QGL2-F1
#
_entry.id   AF-A0A961QGL2-F1
#
_cell.length_a   1.000
_cell.length_b   1.000
_cell.length_c   1.000
_cell.angle_alpha   90.00
_cell.angle_beta   90.00
_cell.angle_gamma   90.00
#
_symmetry.space_group_name_H-M   'P 1'
#
loop_
_entity.id
_entity.type
_entity.pdbx_description
1 polymer ?
#
loop_
_entity_poly.entity_id
_entity_poly.type
_entity_poly.pdbx_seq_one_letter_code
_entity_poly.pdbx_strand_id
1 'polypeptide(L)'
;MIQPPALPATPATPDPLRRSAEALEAAFLAEMLKSAGAFRPTEGLGGGGEGEEQFASFLADAQAGAMVARGGIGLADSIEHALRLRAGQVAR
;
A
#
# COMPACT_ATOMS: atom_id res chain seq x y z
N MET A 1 -36.40 31.93 -6.72
CA MET A 1 -35.21 31.49 -7.48
C MET A 1 -34.97 30.04 -7.15
N ILE A 2 -35.09 29.13 -8.11
CA ILE A 2 -34.86 27.68 -7.92
C ILE A 2 -33.39 27.43 -8.29
N GLN A 3 -32.58 26.99 -7.34
CA GLN A 3 -31.18 26.63 -7.60
C GLN A 3 -31.16 25.27 -8.31
N PRO A 4 -30.51 25.15 -9.48
CA PRO A 4 -30.40 23.86 -10.16
C PRO A 4 -29.56 22.89 -9.30
N PRO A 5 -29.89 21.58 -9.31
CA PRO A 5 -29.14 20.59 -8.54
C PRO A 5 -27.69 20.55 -9.03
N ALA A 6 -26.74 20.74 -8.13
CA ALA A 6 -25.33 20.56 -8.41
C ALA A 6 -25.09 19.07 -8.75
N LEU A 7 -24.56 18.81 -9.95
CA LEU A 7 -24.16 17.46 -10.34
C LEU A 7 -23.02 16.99 -9.42
N PRO A 8 -23.04 15.73 -8.95
CA PRO A 8 -21.94 15.19 -8.15
C PRO A 8 -20.65 15.24 -8.96
N ALA A 9 -19.59 15.80 -8.37
CA ALA A 9 -18.27 15.81 -8.98
C ALA A 9 -17.80 14.35 -9.16
N THR A 10 -17.45 13.97 -10.38
CA THR A 10 -16.84 12.67 -10.67
C THR A 10 -15.58 12.53 -9.81
N PRO A 11 -15.39 11.43 -9.06
CA PRO A 11 -14.17 11.22 -8.31
C PRO A 11 -12.99 11.25 -9.28
N ALA A 12 -12.01 12.12 -9.01
CA ALA A 12 -10.81 12.20 -9.81
C ALA A 12 -10.06 10.86 -9.71
N THR A 13 -9.70 10.28 -10.87
CA THR A 13 -8.82 9.11 -10.90
C THR A 13 -7.52 9.46 -10.16
N PRO A 14 -7.06 8.63 -9.21
CA PRO A 14 -5.82 8.88 -8.49
C PRO A 14 -4.64 9.06 -9.45
N ASP A 15 -3.78 10.03 -9.17
CA ASP A 15 -2.55 10.28 -9.93
C ASP A 15 -1.75 8.96 -10.04
N PRO A 16 -1.32 8.53 -11.26
CA PRO A 16 -0.49 7.34 -11.42
C PRO A 16 0.78 7.33 -10.53
N LEU A 17 1.37 8.51 -10.27
CA LEU A 17 2.52 8.61 -9.36
C LEU A 17 2.10 8.33 -7.91
N ARG A 18 0.92 8.82 -7.49
CA ARG A 18 0.37 8.53 -6.17
C ARG A 18 0.16 7.03 -5.98
N ARG A 19 -0.49 6.39 -6.95
CA ARG A 19 -0.73 4.94 -6.93
C ARG A 19 0.58 4.15 -6.84
N SER A 20 1.61 4.59 -7.56
CA SER A 20 2.93 3.95 -7.54
C SER A 20 3.62 4.13 -6.18
N ALA A 21 3.48 5.29 -5.56
CA ALA A 21 4.01 5.57 -4.23
C ALA A 21 3.32 4.75 -3.14
N GLU A 22 1.99 4.64 -3.18
CA GLU A 22 1.20 3.78 -2.29
C GLU A 22 1.55 2.30 -2.44
N ALA A 23 1.76 1.83 -3.68
CA ALA A 23 2.20 0.46 -3.94
C ALA A 23 3.59 0.18 -3.34
N LEU A 24 4.51 1.16 -3.40
CA LEU A 24 5.84 1.02 -2.82
C LEU A 24 5.80 1.03 -1.29
N GLU A 25 4.97 1.88 -0.68
CA GLU A 25 4.74 1.86 0.77
C GLU A 25 4.13 0.52 1.23
N ALA A 26 3.17 -0.02 0.48
CA ALA A 26 2.57 -1.31 0.79
C ALA A 26 3.62 -2.45 0.74
N ALA A 27 4.45 -2.48 -0.31
CA ALA A 27 5.52 -3.46 -0.42
C ALA A 27 6.53 -3.34 0.74
N PHE A 28 6.90 -2.11 1.12
CA PHE A 28 7.78 -1.87 2.26
C PHE A 28 7.16 -2.39 3.57
N LEU A 29 5.91 -2.05 3.85
CA LEU A 29 5.20 -2.51 5.05
C LEU A 29 5.07 -4.04 5.09
N ALA A 30 4.82 -4.69 3.95
CA ALA A 30 4.74 -6.14 3.87
C ALA A 30 6.08 -6.79 4.29
N GLU A 31 7.21 -6.26 3.81
CA GLU A 31 8.53 -6.75 4.21
C GLU A 31 8.84 -6.48 5.70
N MET A 32 8.38 -5.36 6.24
CA MET A 32 8.51 -5.08 7.67
C MET A 32 7.68 -6.04 8.52
N LEU A 33 6.45 -6.37 8.10
CA LEU A 33 5.60 -7.36 8.76
C LEU A 33 6.26 -8.75 8.75
N LYS A 34 6.75 -9.19 7.59
CA LYS A 34 7.48 -10.47 7.45
C LYS A 34 8.72 -10.49 8.35
N SER A 35 9.51 -9.42 8.33
CA SER A 35 10.73 -9.27 9.15
C SER A 35 10.46 -9.26 10.65
N ALA A 36 9.37 -8.62 11.09
CA ALA A 36 8.90 -8.64 12.46
C ALA A 36 8.40 -10.02 12.92
N GLY A 37 8.32 -10.99 12.01
CA GLY A 37 7.77 -12.31 12.27
C GLY A 37 6.25 -12.30 12.46
N ALA A 38 5.57 -11.28 11.94
CA ALA A 38 4.12 -11.27 11.90
C ALA A 38 3.63 -12.48 11.11
N PHE A 39 2.54 -13.09 11.58
CA PHE A 39 1.91 -14.26 10.94
C PHE A 39 2.78 -15.51 10.84
N ARG A 40 3.95 -15.56 11.52
CA ARG A 40 4.73 -16.80 11.58
C ARG A 40 3.92 -17.93 12.21
N PRO A 41 4.04 -19.15 11.70
CA PRO A 41 3.47 -20.33 12.34
C PRO A 41 3.94 -20.48 13.78
N THR A 42 3.02 -20.83 14.67
CA THR A 42 3.39 -21.28 16.02
C THR A 42 4.08 -22.64 15.95
N GLU A 43 5.21 -22.78 16.63
CA GLU A 43 5.91 -24.06 16.75
C GLU A 43 5.08 -25.03 17.60
N GLY A 44 4.54 -26.09 16.99
CA GLY A 44 3.68 -27.07 17.65
C GLY A 44 3.24 -28.21 16.74
N LEU A 45 2.67 -29.28 17.32
CA LEU A 45 2.11 -30.41 16.57
C LEU A 45 0.99 -29.93 15.64
N GLY A 46 1.30 -29.85 14.34
CA GLY A 46 0.39 -29.40 13.29
C GLY A 46 0.66 -28.01 12.72
N GLY A 47 1.69 -27.29 13.18
CA GLY A 47 2.11 -25.98 12.64
C GLY A 47 3.53 -26.01 12.06
N GLY A 48 3.83 -25.09 11.14
CA GLY A 48 5.16 -24.90 10.56
C GLY A 48 5.38 -25.56 9.19
N GLY A 49 4.32 -25.90 8.45
CA GLY A 49 4.46 -26.44 7.09
C GLY A 49 4.75 -25.34 6.04
N GLU A 50 5.40 -25.69 4.93
CA GLU A 50 5.69 -24.78 3.80
C GLU A 50 4.43 -24.04 3.28
N GLY A 51 3.26 -24.68 3.38
CA GLY A 51 1.98 -24.04 3.06
C GLY A 51 1.66 -22.85 3.97
N GLU A 52 1.90 -22.97 5.28
CA GLU A 52 1.62 -21.91 6.24
C GLU A 52 2.55 -20.70 6.05
N GLU A 53 3.80 -20.91 5.61
CA GLU A 53 4.72 -19.80 5.28
C GLU A 53 4.22 -18.98 4.09
N GLN A 54 3.69 -19.63 3.04
CA GLN A 54 3.09 -18.93 1.91
C GLN A 54 1.82 -18.17 2.31
N PHE A 55 0.97 -18.77 3.16
CA PHE A 55 -0.18 -18.07 3.74
C PHE A 55 0.23 -16.87 4.59
N ALA A 56 1.32 -16.97 5.35
CA ALA A 56 1.86 -15.85 6.13
C ALA A 56 2.29 -14.68 5.22
N SER A 57 2.96 -14.96 4.10
CA SER A 57 3.32 -13.92 3.13
C SER A 57 2.08 -13.23 2.55
N PHE A 58 1.06 -14.01 2.14
CA PHE A 58 -0.17 -13.44 1.61
C PHE A 58 -0.91 -12.57 2.64
N LEU A 59 -0.93 -12.99 3.90
CA LEU A 59 -1.52 -12.20 4.98
C LEU A 59 -0.74 -10.91 5.22
N ALA A 60 0.58 -10.96 5.17
CA ALA A 60 1.42 -9.77 5.29
C ALA A 60 1.16 -8.77 4.16
N ASP A 61 1.08 -9.23 2.91
CA ASP A 61 0.81 -8.38 1.75
C ASP A 61 -0.61 -7.76 1.83
N ALA A 62 -1.61 -8.55 2.21
CA ALA A 62 -2.98 -8.08 2.38
C ALA A 62 -3.11 -7.04 3.51
N GLN A 63 -2.46 -7.30 4.65
CA GLN A 63 -2.45 -6.39 5.79
C GLN A 63 -1.74 -5.08 5.43
N ALA A 64 -0.59 -5.15 4.76
CA ALA A 64 0.14 -3.96 4.33
C ALA A 64 -0.69 -3.09 3.36
N GLY A 65 -1.38 -3.71 2.39
CA GLY A 65 -2.30 -3.01 1.51
C GLY A 65 -3.45 -2.33 2.27
N ALA A 66 -4.03 -3.03 3.25
CA ALA A 66 -5.08 -2.46 4.10
C ALA A 66 -4.58 -1.31 4.98
N MET A 67 -3.33 -1.37 5.45
CA MET A 67 -2.70 -0.28 6.20
C MET A 67 -2.56 0.96 5.34
N VAL A 68 -2.02 0.84 4.12
CA VAL A 68 -1.89 1.97 3.17
C VAL A 68 -3.25 2.54 2.81
N ALA A 69 -4.25 1.71 2.51
CA ALA A 69 -5.61 2.15 2.22
C ALA A 69 -6.26 2.95 3.37
N ARG A 70 -5.78 2.78 4.60
CA ARG A 70 -6.24 3.51 5.80
C ARG A 70 -5.33 4.69 6.20
N GLY A 71 -4.37 5.04 5.37
CA GLY A 71 -3.47 6.19 5.58
C GLY A 71 -1.99 5.82 5.74
N GLY A 72 -1.64 4.53 5.81
CA GLY A 72 -0.26 4.07 5.83
C GLY A 72 0.55 4.60 7.01
N ILE A 73 1.86 4.74 6.79
CA ILE A 73 2.81 5.37 7.72
C ILE A 73 3.32 6.73 7.18
N GLY A 74 2.82 7.17 6.02
CA GLY A 74 3.16 8.45 5.38
C GLY A 74 4.35 8.38 4.41
N LEU A 75 4.84 7.18 4.08
CA LEU A 75 5.98 7.03 3.17
C LEU A 75 5.57 7.34 1.72
N ALA A 76 4.33 7.04 1.32
CA ALA A 76 3.82 7.35 -0.01
C ALA A 76 3.96 8.84 -0.37
N ASP A 77 3.73 9.75 0.57
CA ASP A 77 3.85 11.19 0.33
C ASP A 77 5.28 11.58 -0.07
N SER A 78 6.26 11.04 0.66
CA SER A 78 7.69 11.29 0.41
C SER A 78 8.15 10.67 -0.91
N ILE A 79 7.70 9.46 -1.21
CA ILE A 79 7.99 8.76 -2.47
C ILE A 79 7.39 9.53 -3.65
N GLU A 80 6.12 9.91 -3.56
CA GLU A 80 5.41 10.65 -4.60
C GLU A 80 6.12 11.97 -4.91
N HIS A 81 6.52 12.71 -3.87
CA HIS A 81 7.31 13.93 -4.03
C HIS A 81 8.62 13.67 -4.78
N ALA A 82 9.36 12.64 -4.40
CA ALA A 82 10.61 12.27 -5.07
C ALA A 82 10.39 11.83 -6.53
N LEU A 83 9.34 11.06 -6.81
CA LEU A 83 8.97 10.64 -8.17
C LEU A 83 8.61 11.84 -9.05
N ARG A 84 7.88 12.83 -8.52
CA ARG A 84 7.54 14.07 -9.24
C ARG A 84 8.77 14.90 -9.57
N LEU A 85 9.68 15.08 -8.61
CA LEU A 85 10.94 15.79 -8.86
C LEU A 85 11.73 15.12 -9.99
N ARG A 86 11.84 13.79 -9.95
CA ARG A 86 12.54 13.03 -11.00
C ARG A 86 11.84 13.13 -12.36
N ALA A 87 10.51 13.01 -12.41
CA ALA A 87 9.75 13.13 -13.65
C ALA A 87 9.94 14.51 -14.31
N GLY A 88 10.02 15.58 -13.52
CA GLY A 88 10.35 16.92 -14.00
C GLY A 88 11.78 17.08 -14.52
N GLN A 89 12.73 16.28 -14.03
CA GLN A 89 14.13 16.29 -14.50
C GLN A 89 14.33 15.54 -15.83
N VAL A 90 13.51 14.54 -16.14
CA VAL A 90 13.57 13.79 -17.41
C VAL A 90 12.94 14.55 -18.57
N ALA A 91 12.09 15.55 -18.29
CA ALA A 91 11.44 16.38 -19.31
C ALA A 91 12.26 17.60 -19.76
N ARG A 92 13.52 17.73 -19.31
CA ARG A 92 14.51 18.73 -19.75
C ARG A 92 15.60 18.08 -20.58
#